data_AF-A0ABD1GTN4-F1
#
_entry.id   AF-A0ABD1GTN4-F1
#
_cell.length_a   1.000
_cell.length_b   1.000
_cell.length_c   1.000
_cell.angle_alpha   90.00
_cell.angle_beta   90.00
_cell.angle_gamma   90.00
#
_symmetry.space_group_name_H-M   'P 1'
#
loop_
_entity.id
_entity.type
_entity.pdbx_description
1 polymer ?
#
loop_
_entity_poly.entity_id
_entity_poly.type
_entity_poly.pdbx_seq_one_letter_code
_entity_poly.pdbx_strand_id
1 'polypeptide(L)' 'MDPKTDKLVRRTTMIATATASYLLLTADYGPEPNFLDPIKNAVESAKQSVKEFVFGVKKETPQSEIEKPPSKHS' A
#
# COMPACT_ATOMS: atom_id res chain seq x y z
N MET A 1 32.54 16.10 26.14
CA MET A 1 31.34 15.78 25.36
C MET A 1 31.11 16.90 24.37
N ASP A 2 30.76 16.59 23.12
CA ASP A 2 30.46 17.61 22.12
C ASP A 2 29.08 18.23 22.43
N PRO A 3 29.01 19.53 22.77
CA PRO A 3 27.75 20.19 23.13
C PRO A 3 26.71 20.18 21.99
N LYS A 4 27.13 20.03 20.73
CA LYS A 4 26.22 19.88 19.59
C LYS A 4 25.54 18.51 19.59
N THR A 5 26.32 17.47 19.89
CA THR A 5 25.82 16.09 20.01
C THR A 5 24.85 15.97 21.17
N ASP A 6 25.15 16.55 22.33
CA ASP A 6 24.25 16.51 23.49
C ASP A 6 22.90 17.19 23.21
N LYS A 7 22.90 18.31 22.47
CA LYS A 7 21.68 19.02 22.07
C LYS A 7 20.85 18.20 21.07
N LEU A 8 21.50 17.54 20.13
CA LEU A 8 20.86 16.67 19.16
C LEU A 8 20.23 15.45 19.86
N VAL A 9 21.01 14.74 20.67
CA VAL A 9 20.55 13.57 21.43
C VAL A 9 19.34 13.94 22.28
N ARG A 10 19.42 15.04 23.04
CA ARG A 10 18.31 15.46 23.89
C ARG A 10 17.02 15.75 23.11
N ARG A 11 17.12 16.40 21.95
CA ARG A 11 15.95 16.69 21.10
C ARG A 11 15.38 15.41 20.50
N THR A 12 16.25 14.54 19.99
CA THR A 12 15.86 13.26 19.40
C THR A 12 15.21 12.36 20.44
N THR A 13 15.76 12.27 21.65
CA THR A 13 15.16 11.51 22.75
C THR A 13 13.78 12.04 23.08
N MET A 14 13.59 13.36 23.22
CA MET A 14 12.27 13.94 23.50
C MET A 14 11.24 13.59 22.42
N ILE A 15 11.62 13.70 21.14
CA ILE A 15 10.75 13.35 20.00
C ILE A 15 10.45 11.85 20.01
N ALA A 16 11.48 11.01 20.14
CA ALA A 16 11.35 9.56 20.17
C ALA A 16 10.45 9.10 21.32
N THR A 17 10.58 9.69 22.50
CA THR A 17 9.70 9.41 23.63
C THR A 17 8.26 9.82 23.32
N ALA A 18 8.02 11.01 22.77
CA ALA A 18 6.66 11.43 22.41
C ALA A 18 6.02 10.50 21.36
N THR A 19 6.77 10.13 20.31
CA THR A 19 6.33 9.21 19.28
C THR A 19 6.08 7.81 19.84
N ALA A 20 6.98 7.28 20.66
CA ALA A 20 6.81 5.97 21.29
C ALA A 20 5.60 5.96 22.22
N SER A 21 5.41 7.00 23.05
CA SER A 21 4.23 7.13 23.90
C SER A 21 2.94 7.21 23.10
N TYR A 22 2.92 7.96 21.99
CA TYR A 22 1.76 8.01 21.10
C TYR A 22 1.47 6.63 20.51
N LEU A 23 2.48 5.94 19.97
CA LEU A 23 2.31 4.61 19.40
C LEU A 23 1.84 3.57 20.42
N LEU A 24 2.40 3.57 21.63
CA LEU A 24 1.98 2.68 22.71
C LEU A 24 0.55 2.98 23.17
N LEU A 25 0.18 4.25 23.28
CA LEU A 25 -1.19 4.66 23.60
C LEU A 25 -2.18 4.20 22.53
N THR A 26 -1.79 4.30 21.26
CA THR A 26 -2.61 3.84 20.14
C THR A 26 -2.45 2.34 19.85
N ALA A 27 -1.57 1.62 20.55
CA ALA A 27 -1.27 0.22 20.24
C ALA A 27 -2.48 -0.70 20.52
N ASP A 28 -3.25 -0.38 21.56
CA ASP A 28 -4.46 -1.12 21.92
C ASP A 28 -5.67 -0.78 21.03
N TYR A 29 -5.58 0.26 20.21
CA TYR A 29 -6.69 0.72 19.35
C TYR A 29 -6.81 -0.04 18.02
N GLY A 30 -5.82 -0.89 17.68
CA GLY A 30 -5.79 -1.59 16.41
C GLY A 30 -5.67 -0.64 15.20
N PRO A 31 -5.18 -1.12 14.05
CA PRO A 31 -5.21 -0.32 12.84
C PRO A 31 -6.66 -0.06 12.45
N GLU A 32 -7.01 1.22 12.27
CA GLU A 32 -8.32 1.61 11.74
C GLU A 32 -8.54 0.89 10.40
N PRO A 33 -9.69 0.21 10.21
CA PRO A 33 -9.98 -0.44 8.93
C PRO A 33 -9.94 0.65 7.87
N ASN A 34 -9.11 0.47 6.84
CA ASN A 34 -8.84 1.39 5.73
C ASN A 34 -7.61 2.32 5.84
N PHE A 35 -6.88 2.39 6.96
CA PHE A 35 -5.63 3.20 6.99
C PHE A 35 -4.53 2.59 6.10
N LEU A 36 -4.45 1.26 6.10
CA LEU A 36 -3.43 0.52 5.36
C LEU A 36 -3.87 0.11 3.95
N ASP A 37 -5.14 0.33 3.58
CA ASP A 37 -5.63 -0.04 2.25
C ASP A 37 -4.96 0.73 1.12
N PRO A 38 -4.73 2.06 1.23
CA PRO A 38 -3.97 2.79 0.21
C PRO A 38 -2.54 2.27 0.05
N ILE A 39 -1.89 1.88 1.15
CA ILE A 39 -0.51 1.37 1.15
C ILE A 39 -0.48 -0.05 0.56
N LYS A 40 -1.42 -0.92 0.96
CA LYS A 40 -1.57 -2.27 0.43
C LYS A 40 -1.83 -2.23 -1.08
N ASN A 41 -2.75 -1.37 -1.53
CA ASN A 41 -3.07 -1.18 -2.93
C ASN A 41 -1.86 -0.63 -3.71
N ALA A 42 -1.12 0.35 -3.15
CA ALA A 42 0.09 0.87 -3.78
C ALA A 42 1.19 -0.20 -3.92
N VAL A 43 1.37 -1.05 -2.90
CA VAL A 43 2.33 -2.16 -2.95
C VAL A 43 1.89 -3.24 -3.94
N GLU A 44 0.59 -3.56 -4.02
CA GLU A 44 0.04 -4.51 -4.99
C GLU A 44 0.15 -3.99 -6.43
N SER A 45 -0.19 -2.72 -6.68
CA SER A 45 -0.01 -2.07 -7.98
C SER A 45 1.47 -1.99 -8.38
N ALA A 46 2.37 -1.70 -7.44
CA ALA A 46 3.81 -1.72 -7.72
C ALA A 46 4.31 -3.13 -8.07
N LYS A 47 3.84 -4.17 -7.37
CA LYS A 47 4.13 -5.56 -7.70
C LYS A 47 3.61 -5.93 -9.09
N GLN A 48 2.39 -5.53 -9.44
CA GLN A 48 1.81 -5.79 -10.76
C GLN A 48 2.57 -5.05 -11.86
N SER A 49 2.89 -3.77 -11.67
CA SER A 49 3.65 -2.95 -12.63
C SER A 49 5.05 -3.52 -12.87
N VAL A 50 5.76 -3.95 -11.83
CA VAL A 50 7.07 -4.60 -11.98
C VAL A 50 6.94 -5.96 -12.65
N LYS A 51 5.88 -6.73 -12.32
CA LYS A 51 5.61 -8.01 -12.99
C LYS A 51 5.35 -7.80 -14.48
N GLU A 52 4.56 -6.79 -14.87
CA GLU A 52 4.31 -6.43 -16.26
C GLU A 52 5.57 -5.90 -16.98
N PHE A 53 6.41 -5.15 -16.26
CA PHE A 53 7.67 -4.64 -16.78
C PHE A 53 8.70 -5.75 -17.04
N VAL A 54 8.83 -6.71 -16.12
CA VAL A 54 9.82 -7.80 -16.20
C VAL A 54 9.35 -8.94 -17.11
N PHE A 55 8.07 -9.32 -17.04
CA PHE A 55 7.52 -10.41 -17.86
C PHE A 55 7.03 -9.96 -19.24
N GLY A 56 7.03 -8.65 -19.51
CA GLY A 56 6.43 -8.06 -20.69
C GLY A 56 4.90 -8.10 -20.64
N VAL A 57 4.26 -7.04 -21.13
CA VAL A 57 2.79 -6.98 -21.26
C VAL A 57 2.32 -8.11 -22.17
N LYS A 58 1.86 -9.22 -21.57
CA LYS A 58 0.97 -10.13 -22.29
C LYS A 58 -0.36 -9.41 -22.43
N LYS A 59 -0.57 -8.81 -23.61
CA LYS A 59 -1.89 -8.34 -24.04
C LYS A 59 -2.79 -9.55 -24.14
N GLU A 60 -3.50 -9.89 -23.07
CA GLU A 60 -4.64 -10.78 -23.17
C GLU A 60 -5.80 -9.96 -23.74
N THR A 61 -5.96 -10.10 -25.06
CA THR A 61 -7.17 -9.71 -25.79
C THR A 61 -8.38 -10.28 -25.06
N PRO A 62 -9.45 -9.50 -24.78
CA PRO A 62 -10.69 -10.06 -24.25
C PRO A 62 -11.31 -10.96 -25.33
N GLN A 63 -11.12 -12.27 -25.19
CA GLN A 63 -11.89 -13.27 -25.93
C GLN A 63 -12.78 -14.02 -24.93
N SER A 64 -14.07 -13.66 -24.98
CA SER A 64 -15.23 -14.40 -24.49
C SER A 64 -16.35 -13.93 -25.43
N GLU A 65 -16.56 -14.56 -26.59
CA GLU A 65 -17.47 -15.72 -26.77
C GLU A 65 -18.87 -15.37 -26.19
N ILE A 66 -19.99 -15.33 -26.91
CA ILE A 66 -20.65 -16.38 -27.71
C ILE A 66 -21.79 -15.75 -28.55
N GLU A 67 -22.02 -16.30 -29.73
CA GLU A 67 -23.12 -16.05 -30.68
C GLU A 67 -24.54 -16.18 -30.08
N LYS A 68 -25.50 -15.38 -30.60
CA LYS A 68 -26.78 -15.81 -31.25
C LYS A 68 -27.85 -14.70 -31.22
N PRO A 69 -28.41 -14.29 -32.38
CA PRO A 69 -29.77 -13.75 -32.44
C PRO A 69 -30.77 -14.84 -32.88
N PRO A 70 -32.04 -14.79 -32.42
CA PRO A 70 -33.00 -15.87 -32.62
C PRO A 70 -33.58 -15.87 -34.04
N SER A 71 -33.61 -17.06 -34.63
CA SER A 71 -34.46 -17.41 -35.77
C SER A 71 -35.93 -17.21 -35.40
N LYS A 72 -36.68 -16.51 -36.26
CA LYS A 72 -38.14 -16.59 -36.35
C LYS A 72 -38.53 -16.83 -37.80
N HIS A 73 -38.99 -18.05 -38.08
CA HIS A 73 -39.92 -18.36 -39.16
C HIS A 73 -41.32 -17.88 -38.76
N SER A 74 -42.01 -17.17 -39.67
CA SER A 74 -43.41 -17.43 -40.02
C SER A 74 -43.79 -16.68 -41.29
#